data_AF-A0A7C7MN52-F1
#
_entry.id   AF-A0A7C7MN52-F1
#
_cell.length_a   1.000
_cell.length_b   1.000
_cell.length_c   1.000
_cell.angle_alpha   90.00
_cell.angle_beta   90.00
_cell.angle_gamma   90.00
#
_symmetry.space_group_name_H-M   'P 1'
#
loop_
_entity.id
_entity.type
_entity.pdbx_description
1 polymer ?
#
loop_
_entity_poly.entity_id
_entity_poly.type
_entity_poly.pdbx_seq_one_letter_code
_entity_poly.pdbx_strand_id
1 'polypeptide(L)' 'ETNIIGRAVVVHQGKDDMISQPSGAAGKRTGCGPIIAAPGVTEK' A
#
# COMPACT_ATOMS: atom_id res chain seq x y z
N GLU A 1 6.05 15.85 1.62
CA GLU A 1 4.72 15.64 2.24
C GLU A 1 4.68 14.24 2.84
N THR A 2 4.28 14.08 4.10
CA THR A 2 4.36 12.82 4.84
C THR A 2 3.00 12.29 5.31
N ASN A 3 1.93 13.08 5.17
CA ASN A 3 0.60 12.65 5.55
C ASN A 3 0.06 11.63 4.53
N ILE A 4 -0.31 10.46 5.03
CA ILE A 4 -0.83 9.35 4.23
C ILE A 4 -2.34 9.16 4.40
N ILE A 5 -2.98 9.80 5.38
CA ILE A 5 -4.42 9.70 5.57
C ILE A 5 -5.13 10.30 4.35
N GLY A 6 -6.14 9.60 3.83
CA GLY A 6 -6.84 9.97 2.60
C GLY A 6 -6.18 9.49 1.30
N ARG A 7 -5.00 8.85 1.38
CA ARG A 7 -4.40 8.07 0.28
C ARG A 7 -4.93 6.63 0.31
N ALA A 8 -4.52 5.82 -0.66
CA ALA A 8 -4.88 4.40 -0.74
C ALA A 8 -3.64 3.50 -0.82
N VAL A 9 -3.74 2.32 -0.22
CA VAL A 9 -2.78 1.21 -0.38
C VAL A 9 -3.24 0.33 -1.54
N VAL A 10 -2.29 -0.14 -2.35
CA VAL A 10 -2.51 -1.13 -3.40
C VAL A 10 -1.57 -2.31 -3.16
N VAL A 11 -2.12 -3.53 -3.18
CA VAL A 11 -1.35 -4.77 -3.05
C VAL A 11 -1.24 -5.42 -4.43
N HIS A 12 -0.03 -5.83 -4.80
CA HIS A 12 0.25 -6.56 -6.02
C HIS A 12 0.41 -8.07 -5.72
N GLN A 13 0.18 -8.92 -6.72
CA GLN A 13 0.22 -10.37 -6.56
C GLN A 13 1.64 -10.91 -6.27
N GLY A 14 2.65 -10.23 -6.83
CA GLY A 14 4.03 -10.67 -6.87
C GLY A 14 4.94 -9.77 -6.06
N LYS A 15 6.18 -10.21 -5.92
CA LYS A 15 7.23 -9.44 -5.26
C LYS A 15 7.69 -8.30 -6.15
N ASP A 16 7.91 -7.15 -5.54
CA ASP A 16 8.54 -5.99 -6.15
C ASP A 16 10.04 -6.23 -6.36
N ASP A 17 10.54 -5.94 -7.57
CA ASP A 17 11.94 -6.11 -7.97
C ASP A 17 12.87 -4.97 -7.53
N MET A 18 12.33 -3.86 -7.02
CA MET A 18 13.03 -2.65 -6.57
C MET A 18 13.86 -1.93 -7.65
N ILE A 19 13.64 -2.22 -8.92
CA ILE A 19 14.38 -1.66 -10.07
C ILE A 19 13.41 -1.04 -11.06
N SER A 20 12.42 -1.83 -11.51
CA SER A 20 11.47 -1.38 -12.50
C SER A 20 10.42 -0.49 -11.84
N GLN A 21 10.20 0.69 -12.40
CA GLN A 21 9.17 1.59 -11.92
C GLN A 21 8.05 1.69 -12.95
N PRO A 22 6.78 1.83 -12.53
CA PRO A 22 6.34 2.34 -11.23
C PRO A 22 5.94 1.30 -10.16
N SER A 23 6.00 -0.01 -10.45
CA SER A 23 5.45 -1.05 -9.57
C SER A 23 6.31 -2.31 -9.46
N GLY A 24 7.61 -2.22 -9.75
CA GLY A 24 8.57 -3.29 -9.49
C GLY A 24 8.28 -4.61 -10.17
N ALA A 25 7.68 -4.59 -11.37
CA ALA A 25 7.21 -5.78 -12.08
C ALA A 25 6.36 -6.75 -11.22
N ALA A 26 5.70 -6.24 -10.17
CA ALA A 26 5.00 -7.04 -9.15
C ALA A 26 3.70 -7.71 -9.66
N GLY A 27 3.34 -7.56 -10.93
CA GLY A 27 2.17 -8.19 -11.54
C GLY A 27 0.85 -7.49 -11.23
N LYS A 28 -0.26 -8.26 -11.20
CA LYS A 28 -1.62 -7.72 -11.08
C LYS A 28 -1.89 -7.14 -9.68
N ARG A 29 -2.77 -6.14 -9.61
CA ARG A 29 -3.29 -5.60 -8.34
C ARG A 29 -4.33 -6.55 -7.77
N THR A 30 -4.08 -7.10 -6.58
CA THR A 30 -4.95 -8.08 -5.92
C THR A 30 -5.83 -7.45 -4.83
N GLY A 31 -5.49 -6.25 -4.37
CA GLY A 31 -6.31 -5.52 -3.42
C GLY A 31 -6.02 -4.02 -3.43
N CYS A 32 -7.00 -3.25 -2.99
CA CYS A 32 -6.85 -1.82 -2.71
C CYS A 32 -7.74 -1.41 -1.52
N GLY A 33 -7.33 -0.36 -0.82
CA GLY A 33 -8.11 0.17 0.30
C GLY A 33 -7.64 1.55 0.75
N PRO A 34 -8.53 2.38 1.32
CA PRO A 34 -8.17 3.69 1.83
C PRO A 34 -7.37 3.59 3.12
N ILE A 35 -6.49 4.56 3.36
CA ILE A 35 -5.81 4.73 4.65
C ILE A 35 -6.67 5.66 5.51
N ILE A 36 -7.31 5.07 6.54
CA ILE A 36 -8.17 5.77 7.50
C ILE A 36 -7.58 5.69 8.90
N ALA A 37 -7.93 6.67 9.75
CA ALA A 37 -7.62 6.60 11.17
C ALA A 37 -8.48 5.50 11.82
N ALA A 38 -7.84 4.47 12.35
CA ALA A 38 -8.52 3.42 13.09
C ALA A 38 -8.79 3.89 14.54
N PRO A 39 -10.01 3.77 15.08
CA PRO A 39 -10.27 4.06 16.48
C PRO A 39 -9.61 2.99 17.37
N GLY A 40 -8.64 3.38 18.19
CA GLY A 40 -8.24 2.60 19.37
C GLY A 40 -7.41 1.33 19.13
N VAL A 41 -6.45 1.34 18.22
CA VAL A 41 -5.37 0.33 18.28
C VAL A 41 -4.39 0.78 19.38
N THR A 42 -4.72 0.47 20.64
CA THR A 42 -3.71 0.49 21.70
C THR A 42 -2.55 -0.38 21.26
N GLU A 43 -1.35 0.17 21.35
CA GLU A 43 -0.08 -0.52 21.10
C GLU A 43 -0.16 -1.96 21.61
N LYS A 44 0.14 -2.91 20.73
CA LYS A 44 0.42 -4.27 21.18
C LYS A 44 1.71 -4.28 21.99
#